data_AF-X1I2X0-F1
#
_entry.id   AF-X1I2X0-F1
#
_cell.length_a   1.000
_cell.length_b   1.000
_cell.length_c   1.000
_cell.angle_alpha   90.00
_cell.angle_beta   90.00
_cell.angle_gamma   90.00
#
_symmetry.space_group_name_H-M   'P 1'
#
loop_
_entity.id
_entity.type
_entity.pdbx_description
1 polymer ?
#
loop_
_entity_poly.entity_id
_entity_poly.type
_entity_poly.pdbx_seq_one_letter_code
_entity_poly.pdbx_strand_id
1 'polypeptide(L)'
;MTIKDINNKIISDARIQAEKIIAQAEDNANNITKKGKKKADNIKNKILYKNNQEASLKKSKILTEAKLEAKKTILLEKQKIIEDVFGKALESILKLSDKDYHYFIKKLILDNIEIGDETIFIGSSDQRKISESFIEDINKELK
;
A
#
# COMPACT_ATOMS: atom_id res chain seq x y z
N MET A 1 -46.11 -4.07 84.07
CA MET A 1 -46.33 -3.75 82.65
C MET A 1 -47.72 -4.18 82.28
N THR A 2 -48.50 -3.32 81.63
CA THR A 2 -49.83 -3.70 81.13
C THR A 2 -49.68 -4.42 79.79
N ILE A 3 -50.64 -5.29 79.44
CA ILE A 3 -50.68 -6.01 78.15
C ILE A 3 -50.52 -5.05 76.96
N LYS A 4 -51.02 -3.82 77.11
CA LYS A 4 -50.92 -2.74 76.12
C LYS A 4 -49.47 -2.29 75.85
N ASP A 5 -48.64 -2.23 76.88
CA ASP A 5 -47.23 -1.82 76.74
C ASP A 5 -46.40 -2.86 75.99
N ILE A 6 -46.66 -4.15 76.25
CA ILE A 6 -46.02 -5.27 75.56
C ILE A 6 -46.40 -5.27 74.09
N ASN A 7 -47.69 -5.07 73.78
CA ASN A 7 -48.17 -5.03 72.39
C ASN A 7 -47.56 -3.84 71.62
N ASN A 8 -47.49 -2.67 72.24
CA ASN A 8 -46.85 -1.49 71.63
C ASN A 8 -45.36 -1.73 71.36
N LYS A 9 -44.65 -2.40 72.27
CA LYS A 9 -43.23 -2.73 72.09
C LYS A 9 -43.03 -3.71 70.92
N ILE A 10 -43.86 -4.75 70.82
CA ILE A 10 -43.82 -5.71 69.70
C ILE A 10 -44.04 -5.00 68.36
N ILE A 11 -45.03 -4.12 68.28
CA ILE A 11 -45.31 -3.36 67.05
C ILE A 11 -44.15 -2.42 66.70
N SER A 12 -43.57 -1.75 67.69
CA SER A 12 -42.41 -0.88 67.50
C SER A 12 -41.20 -1.66 66.99
N ASP A 13 -40.88 -2.79 67.61
CA ASP A 13 -39.76 -3.64 67.21
C ASP A 13 -39.97 -4.22 65.80
N ALA A 14 -41.20 -4.61 65.46
CA ALA A 14 -41.55 -5.09 64.12
C ALA A 14 -41.39 -3.99 63.05
N ARG A 15 -41.75 -2.74 63.36
CA ARG A 15 -41.56 -1.59 62.44
C ARG A 15 -40.08 -1.31 62.20
N ILE A 16 -39.27 -1.29 63.26
CA ILE A 16 -37.82 -1.08 63.15
C ILE A 16 -37.17 -2.18 62.30
N GLN A 17 -37.59 -3.43 62.49
CA GLN A 17 -37.10 -4.55 61.67
C GLN A 17 -37.53 -4.41 60.19
N ALA A 18 -38.78 -4.03 59.93
CA ALA A 18 -39.28 -3.80 58.57
C ALA A 18 -38.50 -2.68 57.86
N GLU A 19 -38.30 -1.53 58.53
CA GLU A 19 -37.51 -0.41 58.01
C GLU A 19 -36.07 -0.83 57.70
N LYS A 20 -35.46 -1.61 58.60
CA LYS A 20 -34.09 -2.12 58.38
C LYS A 20 -34.02 -3.06 57.16
N ILE A 21 -35.00 -3.93 56.96
CA ILE A 21 -35.07 -4.83 55.80
C ILE A 21 -35.23 -4.01 54.51
N ILE A 22 -36.10 -3.00 54.50
CA ILE A 22 -36.31 -2.13 53.33
C ILE A 22 -35.03 -1.37 52.99
N ALA A 23 -34.40 -0.72 53.97
CA ALA A 23 -33.15 0.00 53.75
C ALA A 23 -32.03 -0.91 53.21
N GLN A 24 -31.93 -2.14 53.71
CA GLN A 24 -30.95 -3.10 53.22
C GLN A 24 -31.28 -3.61 51.80
N ALA A 25 -32.56 -3.79 51.47
CA ALA A 25 -32.99 -4.15 50.12
C ALA A 25 -32.71 -3.03 49.12
N GLU A 26 -32.94 -1.77 49.49
CA GLU A 26 -32.63 -0.59 48.67
C GLU A 26 -31.13 -0.43 48.42
N ASP A 27 -30.30 -0.58 49.47
CA ASP A 27 -28.84 -0.52 49.31
C ASP A 27 -28.33 -1.65 48.40
N ASN A 28 -28.87 -2.86 48.56
CA ASN A 28 -28.55 -3.99 47.69
C ASN A 28 -28.95 -3.72 46.23
N ALA A 29 -30.15 -3.19 45.99
CA ALA A 29 -30.64 -2.85 44.65
C ALA A 29 -29.77 -1.77 43.99
N ASN A 30 -29.39 -0.74 44.74
CA ASN A 30 -28.48 0.32 44.30
C ASN A 30 -27.09 -0.24 43.97
N ASN A 31 -26.56 -1.13 44.81
CA ASN A 31 -25.27 -1.78 44.59
C ASN A 31 -25.28 -2.68 43.35
N ILE A 32 -26.35 -3.45 43.12
CA ILE A 32 -26.52 -4.27 41.90
C ILE A 32 -26.57 -3.36 40.67
N THR A 33 -27.36 -2.30 40.71
CA THR A 33 -27.49 -1.34 39.61
C THR A 33 -26.16 -0.66 39.29
N LYS A 34 -25.43 -0.21 40.30
CA LYS A 34 -24.11 0.43 40.15
C LYS A 34 -23.07 -0.54 39.55
N LYS A 35 -23.05 -1.79 40.01
CA LYS A 35 -22.19 -2.84 39.44
C LYS A 35 -22.57 -3.15 37.99
N GLY A 36 -23.87 -3.21 37.68
CA GLY A 36 -24.39 -3.40 36.32
C GLY A 36 -23.95 -2.29 35.38
N LYS A 37 -24.16 -1.02 35.76
CA LYS A 37 -23.71 0.16 35.01
C LYS A 37 -22.21 0.13 34.76
N LYS A 38 -21.40 -0.10 35.81
CA LYS A 38 -19.93 -0.17 35.66
C LYS A 38 -19.49 -1.27 34.71
N LYS A 39 -20.14 -2.45 34.73
CA LYS A 39 -19.85 -3.54 33.79
C LYS A 39 -20.23 -3.16 32.36
N ALA A 40 -21.41 -2.56 32.16
CA ALA A 40 -21.87 -2.12 30.85
C ALA A 40 -20.94 -1.06 30.25
N ASP A 41 -20.52 -0.07 31.04
CA ASP A 41 -19.58 0.97 30.61
C ASP A 41 -18.21 0.38 30.23
N ASN A 42 -17.71 -0.57 31.00
CA ASN A 42 -16.43 -1.23 30.68
C ASN A 42 -16.53 -2.02 29.36
N ILE A 43 -17.63 -2.75 29.14
CA ILE A 43 -17.86 -3.49 27.89
C ILE A 43 -17.96 -2.51 26.72
N LYS A 44 -18.74 -1.43 26.86
CA LYS A 44 -18.88 -0.38 25.86
C LYS A 44 -17.51 0.20 25.49
N ASN A 45 -16.71 0.58 26.48
CA ASN A 45 -15.40 1.17 26.25
C ASN A 45 -14.44 0.20 25.55
N LYS A 46 -14.45 -1.09 25.92
CA LYS A 46 -13.66 -2.13 25.23
C LYS A 46 -14.06 -2.30 23.77
N ILE A 47 -15.37 -2.34 23.49
CA ILE A 47 -15.88 -2.46 22.12
C ILE A 47 -15.48 -1.24 21.29
N LEU A 48 -15.69 -0.03 21.83
CA LEU A 48 -15.34 1.21 21.14
C LEU A 48 -13.83 1.30 20.87
N TYR A 49 -13.00 0.95 21.86
CA TYR A 49 -11.55 0.94 21.69
C TYR A 49 -11.10 -0.05 20.60
N LYS A 50 -11.65 -1.27 20.60
CA LYS A 50 -11.35 -2.28 19.58
C LYS A 50 -11.80 -1.83 18.18
N ASN A 51 -13.03 -1.36 18.06
CA ASN A 51 -13.58 -0.90 16.78
C ASN A 51 -12.82 0.30 16.23
N ASN A 52 -12.40 1.25 17.08
CA ASN A 52 -11.60 2.39 16.64
C ASN A 52 -10.22 1.98 16.12
N GLN A 53 -9.57 1.01 16.77
CA GLN A 53 -8.31 0.47 16.27
C GLN A 53 -8.49 -0.26 14.93
N GLU A 54 -9.50 -1.12 14.82
CA GLU A 54 -9.80 -1.84 13.58
C GLU A 54 -10.16 -0.88 12.43
N ALA A 55 -10.94 0.16 12.70
CA ALA A 55 -11.29 1.19 11.73
C ALA A 55 -10.05 1.97 11.26
N SER A 56 -9.16 2.33 12.18
CA SER A 56 -7.90 3.01 11.85
C SER A 56 -7.00 2.14 10.97
N LEU A 57 -6.83 0.86 11.33
CA LEU A 57 -6.07 -0.11 10.54
C LEU A 57 -6.66 -0.30 9.15
N LYS A 58 -7.99 -0.46 9.06
CA LYS A 58 -8.69 -0.61 7.77
C LYS A 58 -8.52 0.62 6.89
N LYS A 59 -8.64 1.82 7.46
CA LYS A 59 -8.40 3.09 6.75
C LYS A 59 -6.97 3.17 6.22
N SER A 60 -5.99 2.86 7.06
CA SER A 60 -4.57 2.89 6.68
C SER A 60 -4.27 1.89 5.55
N LYS A 61 -4.84 0.69 5.65
CA LYS A 61 -4.72 -0.35 4.61
C LYS A 61 -5.28 0.14 3.27
N ILE A 62 -6.52 0.61 3.24
CA ILE A 62 -7.17 1.11 2.01
C ILE A 62 -6.34 2.23 1.38
N LEU A 63 -5.86 3.18 2.18
CA LEU A 63 -5.06 4.30 1.66
C LEU A 63 -3.72 3.83 1.10
N THR A 64 -3.08 2.87 1.76
CA THR A 64 -1.79 2.31 1.32
C THR A 64 -1.95 1.54 0.02
N GLU A 65 -2.99 0.70 -0.08
CA GLU A 65 -3.31 -0.04 -1.29
C GLU A 65 -3.61 0.90 -2.47
N ALA A 66 -4.45 1.92 -2.26
CA ALA A 66 -4.74 2.92 -3.28
C ALA A 66 -3.49 3.68 -3.76
N LYS A 67 -2.60 4.05 -2.83
CA LYS A 67 -1.32 4.71 -3.17
C LYS A 67 -0.38 3.79 -3.94
N LEU A 68 -0.31 2.51 -3.56
CA LEU A 68 0.52 1.52 -4.25
C LEU A 68 0.03 1.31 -5.67
N GLU A 69 -1.29 1.16 -5.85
CA GLU A 69 -1.89 0.93 -7.16
C GLU A 69 -1.65 2.14 -8.08
N ALA A 70 -1.86 3.37 -7.59
CA ALA A 70 -1.58 4.58 -8.36
C ALA A 70 -0.11 4.66 -8.80
N LYS A 71 0.83 4.34 -7.92
CA LYS A 71 2.27 4.31 -8.26
C LYS A 71 2.57 3.24 -9.30
N LYS A 72 1.97 2.06 -9.18
CA LYS A 72 2.13 0.96 -10.13
C LYS A 72 1.61 1.36 -11.51
N THR A 73 0.42 1.97 -11.60
CA THR A 73 -0.14 2.47 -12.85
C THR A 73 0.80 3.48 -13.51
N ILE A 74 1.27 4.49 -12.76
CA ILE A 74 2.20 5.49 -13.31
C ILE A 74 3.48 4.82 -13.83
N LEU A 75 4.03 3.86 -13.09
CA LEU A 75 5.25 3.17 -13.50
C LEU A 75 5.05 2.36 -14.79
N LEU A 76 3.92 1.65 -14.91
CA LEU A 76 3.58 0.88 -16.10
C LEU A 76 3.42 1.78 -17.32
N GLU A 77 2.74 2.92 -17.19
CA GLU A 77 2.58 3.86 -18.30
C GLU A 77 3.93 4.49 -18.71
N LYS A 78 4.81 4.79 -17.76
CA LYS A 78 6.18 5.24 -18.08
C LYS A 78 6.96 4.19 -18.86
N GLN A 79 6.87 2.91 -18.46
CA GLN A 79 7.53 1.82 -19.17
C GLN A 79 7.00 1.67 -20.59
N LYS A 80 5.68 1.72 -20.78
CA LYS A 80 5.07 1.68 -22.12
C LYS A 80 5.56 2.83 -23.01
N ILE A 81 5.66 4.04 -22.48
CA ILE A 81 6.19 5.19 -23.24
C ILE A 81 7.63 4.93 -23.65
N ILE A 82 8.46 4.41 -22.74
CA ILE A 82 9.85 4.07 -23.04
C ILE A 82 9.92 3.00 -24.13
N GLU A 83 9.15 1.92 -24.01
CA GLU A 83 9.07 0.85 -25.01
C GLU A 83 8.62 1.38 -26.37
N ASP A 84 7.61 2.25 -26.42
CA ASP A 84 7.12 2.88 -27.65
C ASP A 84 8.20 3.77 -28.30
N VAL A 85 8.93 4.55 -27.50
CA VAL A 85 10.04 5.38 -27.99
C VAL A 85 11.16 4.51 -28.57
N PHE A 86 11.57 3.45 -27.87
CA PHE A 86 12.59 2.53 -28.38
C PHE A 86 12.12 1.80 -29.64
N GLY A 87 10.85 1.38 -29.68
CA GLY A 87 10.24 0.77 -30.87
C GLY A 87 10.26 1.70 -32.07
N LYS A 88 9.85 2.96 -31.88
CA LYS A 88 9.88 3.99 -32.93
C LYS A 88 11.29 4.34 -33.38
N ALA A 89 12.25 4.41 -32.45
CA ALA A 89 13.65 4.63 -32.79
C ALA A 89 14.20 3.50 -33.65
N LEU A 90 13.93 2.24 -33.26
CA LEU A 90 14.30 1.06 -34.05
C LEU A 90 13.65 1.08 -35.44
N GLU A 91 12.35 1.34 -35.51
CA GLU A 91 11.63 1.45 -36.79
C GLU A 91 12.21 2.55 -37.68
N SER A 92 12.59 3.69 -37.09
CA SER A 92 13.21 4.80 -37.82
C SER A 92 14.56 4.41 -38.41
N ILE A 93 15.39 3.67 -37.65
CA ILE A 93 16.67 3.14 -38.13
C ILE A 93 16.46 2.13 -39.25
N LEU A 94 15.50 1.21 -39.10
CA LEU A 94 15.20 0.19 -40.12
C LEU A 94 14.67 0.79 -41.43
N LYS A 95 14.00 1.94 -41.37
CA LYS A 95 13.48 2.68 -42.52
C LYS A 95 14.47 3.64 -43.16
N LEU A 96 15.69 3.79 -42.61
CA LEU A 96 16.71 4.62 -43.24
C LEU A 96 17.01 4.11 -44.66
N SER A 97 17.28 5.05 -45.56
CA SER A 97 17.83 4.71 -46.87
C SER A 97 19.19 4.05 -46.70
N ASP A 98 19.63 3.24 -47.65
CA ASP A 98 20.95 2.57 -47.55
C ASP A 98 22.08 3.58 -47.35
N LYS A 99 21.99 4.76 -48.00
CA LYS A 99 22.95 5.86 -47.85
C LYS A 99 22.97 6.43 -46.42
N ASP A 100 21.81 6.70 -45.85
CA ASP A 100 21.73 7.26 -44.48
C ASP A 100 22.13 6.22 -43.43
N TYR A 101 21.77 4.96 -43.67
CA TYR A 101 22.19 3.83 -42.85
C TYR A 101 23.71 3.65 -42.87
N HIS A 102 24.33 3.71 -44.05
CA HIS A 102 25.80 3.69 -44.20
C HIS A 102 26.46 4.84 -43.45
N TYR A 103 25.94 6.06 -43.57
CA TYR A 103 26.48 7.20 -42.83
C TYR A 103 26.38 7.00 -41.31
N PHE A 104 25.22 6.53 -40.83
CA PHE A 104 24.98 6.25 -39.42
C PHE A 104 25.94 5.18 -38.88
N ILE A 105 26.02 4.01 -39.53
CA ILE A 105 26.88 2.91 -39.12
C ILE A 105 28.36 3.29 -39.22
N LYS A 106 28.76 3.99 -40.28
CA LYS A 106 30.14 4.47 -40.46
C LYS A 106 30.56 5.35 -39.28
N LYS A 107 29.72 6.32 -38.91
CA LYS A 107 29.98 7.18 -37.77
C LYS A 107 30.06 6.38 -36.47
N LEU A 108 29.13 5.44 -36.26
CA LEU A 108 29.08 4.62 -35.06
C LEU A 108 30.33 3.75 -34.92
N ILE A 109 30.85 3.20 -36.02
CA ILE A 109 32.12 2.47 -36.04
C ILE A 109 33.28 3.40 -35.69
N LEU A 110 33.43 4.53 -36.40
CA LEU A 110 34.52 5.48 -36.18
C LEU A 110 34.56 6.03 -34.75
N ASP A 111 33.39 6.28 -34.14
CA ASP A 111 33.27 6.78 -32.77
C ASP A 111 33.66 5.72 -31.71
N ASN A 112 33.78 4.44 -32.07
CA ASN A 112 34.04 3.32 -31.14
C ASN A 112 35.33 2.53 -31.46
N ILE A 113 36.16 3.00 -32.38
CA ILE A 113 37.46 2.38 -32.67
C ILE A 113 38.48 2.78 -31.60
N GLU A 114 39.24 1.81 -31.10
CA GLU A 114 40.30 2.03 -30.11
C GLU A 114 41.70 1.82 -30.69
N ILE A 115 41.89 0.78 -31.51
CA ILE A 115 43.20 0.29 -31.98
C ILE A 115 43.28 0.30 -33.52
N GLY A 116 42.15 0.11 -34.22
CA GLY A 116 42.07 0.12 -35.67
C GLY A 116 42.32 -1.24 -36.36
N ASP A 117 42.48 -2.31 -35.58
CA ASP A 117 42.57 -3.71 -36.06
C ASP A 117 41.36 -4.56 -35.66
N GLU A 118 40.25 -3.91 -35.27
CA GLU A 118 39.06 -4.59 -34.76
C GLU A 118 38.30 -5.36 -35.86
N THR A 119 37.62 -6.42 -35.44
CA THR A 119 36.75 -7.22 -36.31
C THR A 119 35.29 -6.84 -36.11
N ILE A 120 34.60 -6.47 -37.20
CA ILE A 120 33.17 -6.11 -37.17
C ILE A 120 32.32 -7.35 -37.46
N PHE A 121 31.46 -7.72 -36.51
CA PHE A 121 30.48 -8.80 -36.69
C PHE A 121 29.15 -8.23 -37.17
N ILE A 122 28.71 -8.67 -38.35
CA ILE A 122 27.49 -8.18 -39.00
C ILE A 122 26.43 -9.26 -38.95
N GLY A 123 25.21 -8.89 -38.55
CA GLY A 123 24.06 -9.77 -38.57
C GLY A 123 23.63 -10.13 -40.00
N SER A 124 23.01 -11.30 -40.18
CA SER A 124 22.59 -11.80 -41.50
C SER A 124 21.68 -10.83 -42.27
N SER A 125 20.88 -10.04 -41.54
CA SER A 125 19.97 -9.03 -42.10
C SER A 125 20.69 -7.87 -42.78
N ASP A 126 21.90 -7.54 -42.31
CA ASP A 126 22.68 -6.37 -42.73
C ASP A 126 23.81 -6.71 -43.71
N GLN A 127 24.08 -8.00 -43.93
CA GLN A 127 25.08 -8.46 -44.90
C GLN A 127 24.84 -7.94 -46.32
N ARG A 128 23.59 -7.66 -46.70
CA ARG A 128 23.27 -7.05 -48.00
C ARG A 128 23.55 -5.55 -48.05
N LYS A 129 23.51 -4.89 -46.90
CA LYS A 129 23.73 -3.43 -46.79
C LYS A 129 25.21 -3.14 -46.59
N ILE A 130 25.90 -3.87 -45.72
CA ILE A 130 27.31 -3.64 -45.41
C ILE A 130 28.17 -4.49 -46.34
N SER A 131 28.65 -3.89 -47.43
CA SER A 131 29.53 -4.52 -48.40
C SER A 131 31.01 -4.41 -48.01
N GLU A 132 31.84 -5.26 -48.62
CA GLU A 132 33.30 -5.22 -48.46
C GLU A 132 33.89 -3.84 -48.86
N SER A 133 33.36 -3.25 -49.94
CA SER A 133 33.72 -1.90 -50.39
C SER A 133 33.44 -0.80 -49.36
N PHE A 134 32.36 -0.94 -48.58
CA PHE A 134 32.03 0.02 -47.52
C PHE A 134 33.03 -0.05 -46.37
N ILE A 135 33.50 -1.25 -46.01
CA ILE A 135 34.54 -1.43 -44.98
C ILE A 135 35.88 -0.87 -45.46
N GLU A 136 36.25 -1.07 -46.73
CA GLU A 136 37.45 -0.46 -47.30
C GLU A 136 37.43 1.08 -47.21
N ASP A 137 36.26 1.70 -47.43
CA ASP A 137 36.10 3.15 -47.34
C ASP A 137 36.12 3.68 -45.90
N ILE A 138 35.82 2.86 -44.90
CA ILE A 138 36.07 3.19 -43.49
C ILE A 138 37.57 3.09 -43.19
N ASN A 139 38.23 2.02 -43.62
CA ASN A 139 39.67 1.81 -43.40
C ASN A 139 40.54 2.90 -44.04
N LYS A 140 40.09 3.54 -45.13
CA LYS A 140 40.77 4.69 -45.74
C LYS A 140 40.70 5.95 -44.88
N GLU A 141 39.66 6.13 -44.07
CA GLU A 141 39.51 7.28 -43.17
C GLU A 141 40.23 7.10 -41.83
N LEU A 142 40.61 5.87 -41.50
CA LEU A 142 41.44 5.54 -40.34
C LEU A 142 42.95 5.66 -40.61
N LYS A 143 43.34 5.88 -41.87
CA LYS A 143 44.74 6.06 -42.28
C LYS A 143 45.24 7.49 -42.06
#